data_AF-A0A2V8VQV9-F1
#
_entry.id   AF-A0A2V8VQV9-F1
#
_cell.length_a   1.000
_cell.length_b   1.000
_cell.length_c   1.000
_cell.angle_alpha   90.00
_cell.angle_beta   90.00
_cell.angle_gamma   90.00
#
_symmetry.space_group_name_H-M   'P 1'
#
loop_
_entity.id
_entity.type
_entity.pdbx_description
1 polymer ?
#
loop_
_entity_poly.entity_id
_entity_poly.type
_entity_poly.pdbx_seq_one_letter_code
_entity_poly.pdbx_strand_id
1 'polypeptide(L)'
;MDGAESGGALRFPDKSPHRVRIHAEAASLNPMDRLEVLFKGKPARVVTGTGKLVADFSTEIAETGWFAARAFEKPDRAIRFAHTSPVYAEFSGDAGIVRTDAQFFIDWIDREMAFYKNLPDFREPAHRDAMLALFSAARQVYAGLAEK
;
A
#
# COMPACT_ATOMS: atom_id res chain seq x y z
N MET A 1 2.07 16.41 5.03
CA MET A 1 2.23 16.68 3.58
C MET A 1 1.27 17.79 3.19
N ASP A 2 1.76 19.00 2.89
CA ASP A 2 0.92 20.20 2.66
C ASP A 2 -0.26 20.36 3.64
N GLY A 3 0.02 20.15 4.93
CA GLY A 3 -0.98 20.20 6.01
C GLY A 3 -1.84 18.94 6.21
N ALA A 4 -1.84 17.98 5.28
CA ALA A 4 -2.44 16.67 5.49
C ALA A 4 -1.55 15.75 6.33
N GLU A 5 -2.13 15.11 7.34
CA GLU A 5 -1.47 14.14 8.22
C GLU A 5 -1.71 12.70 7.76
N SER A 6 -1.00 11.74 8.37
CA SER A 6 -1.17 10.31 8.09
C SER A 6 -2.65 9.89 8.18
N GLY A 7 -3.15 9.20 7.15
CA GLY A 7 -4.56 8.84 6.98
C GLY A 7 -5.41 9.90 6.26
N GLY A 8 -4.86 11.08 5.99
CA GLY A 8 -5.54 12.16 5.26
C GLY A 8 -5.46 12.03 3.74
N ALA A 9 -6.06 13.01 3.04
CA ALA A 9 -6.06 13.08 1.58
C ALA A 9 -5.86 14.51 1.09
N LEU A 10 -5.16 14.65 -0.03
CA LEU A 10 -5.06 15.85 -0.85
C LEU A 10 -5.86 15.61 -2.14
N ARG A 11 -6.68 16.59 -2.51
CA ARG A 11 -7.56 16.50 -3.68
C ARG A 11 -7.19 17.56 -4.70
N PHE A 12 -6.97 17.12 -5.92
CA PHE A 12 -6.60 17.94 -7.06
C PHE A 12 -7.71 17.87 -8.12
N PRO A 13 -8.21 19.02 -8.62
CA PRO A 13 -9.37 19.03 -9.53
C PRO A 13 -9.01 18.53 -10.93
N ASP A 14 -7.77 18.73 -11.37
CA ASP A 14 -7.26 18.39 -12.69
C ASP A 14 -6.00 17.53 -12.58
N LYS A 15 -5.52 17.03 -13.72
CA LYS A 15 -4.28 16.23 -13.86
C LYS A 15 -3.02 17.07 -14.11
N SER A 16 -3.06 18.37 -13.84
CA SER A 16 -1.85 19.19 -13.96
C SER A 16 -0.83 18.79 -12.88
N PRO A 17 0.49 18.90 -13.15
CA PRO A 17 1.49 18.65 -12.13
C PRO A 17 1.35 19.61 -10.94
N HIS A 18 1.25 19.05 -9.73
CA HIS A 18 1.23 19.80 -8.48
C HIS A 18 2.50 19.52 -7.70
N ARG A 19 3.15 20.60 -7.25
CA ARG A 19 4.28 20.50 -6.33
C ARG A 19 3.78 20.34 -4.91
N VAL A 20 4.16 19.24 -4.27
CA VAL A 20 3.77 18.92 -2.90
C VAL A 20 4.96 18.98 -1.94
N ARG A 21 4.76 19.49 -0.73
CA ARG A 21 5.77 19.46 0.34
C ARG A 21 5.51 18.33 1.32
N ILE A 22 6.54 17.54 1.56
CA ILE A 22 6.49 16.34 2.39
C ILE A 22 7.49 16.49 3.52
N HIS A 23 6.98 16.28 4.74
CA HIS A 23 7.77 16.16 5.96
C HIS A 23 7.48 14.80 6.59
N ALA A 24 8.52 14.04 6.90
CA ALA A 24 8.43 12.77 7.61
C ALA A 24 9.61 12.64 8.57
N GLU A 25 9.34 12.08 9.75
CA GLU A 25 10.35 11.86 10.77
C GLU A 25 10.28 10.43 11.30
N ALA A 26 11.43 9.88 11.66
CA ALA A 26 11.52 8.61 12.35
C ALA A 26 12.60 8.68 13.44
N ALA A 27 12.28 8.12 14.60
CA ALA A 27 13.21 7.98 15.71
C ALA A 27 12.99 6.63 16.37
N SER A 28 14.08 6.05 16.88
CA SER A 28 14.07 4.85 17.72
C SER A 28 15.11 4.99 18.82
N LEU A 29 14.96 4.17 19.86
CA LEU A 29 15.99 3.95 20.87
C LEU A 29 17.17 3.13 20.31
N ASN A 30 16.94 2.32 19.28
CA ASN A 30 17.99 1.56 18.60
C ASN A 30 18.57 2.37 17.43
N PRO A 31 19.79 2.02 16.96
CA PRO A 31 20.36 2.66 15.79
C PRO A 31 19.45 2.53 14.57
N MET A 32 19.04 3.67 14.04
CA MET A 32 18.30 3.74 12.78
C MET A 32 19.19 3.24 11.62
N ASP A 33 18.54 2.75 10.56
CA ASP A 33 19.18 2.45 9.28
C ASP A 33 18.74 3.47 8.24
N ARG A 34 17.43 3.52 7.96
CA ARG A 34 16.86 4.40 6.95
C ARG A 34 15.40 4.76 7.18
N LEU A 35 15.03 5.93 6.64
CA LEU A 35 13.67 6.42 6.46
C LEU A 35 13.42 6.54 4.96
N GLU A 36 12.36 5.91 4.48
CA GLU A 36 11.91 5.98 3.11
C GLU A 36 10.54 6.66 3.06
N VAL A 37 10.40 7.67 2.21
CA VAL A 37 9.09 8.18 1.79
C VAL A 37 8.77 7.54 0.45
N LEU A 38 7.66 6.81 0.41
CA LEU A 38 7.19 6.06 -0.74
C LEU A 38 6.11 6.83 -1.48
N PHE A 39 6.05 6.70 -2.80
CA PHE A 39 4.89 7.03 -3.62
C PHE A 39 4.50 5.78 -4.42
N LYS A 40 3.24 5.31 -4.26
CA LYS A 40 2.75 4.07 -4.89
C LYS A 40 3.72 2.88 -4.71
N GLY A 41 4.23 2.71 -3.49
CA GLY A 41 5.15 1.62 -3.13
C GLY A 41 6.60 1.79 -3.59
N LYS A 42 6.94 2.85 -4.34
CA LYS A 42 8.31 3.13 -4.81
C LYS A 42 8.95 4.24 -3.98
N PRO A 43 10.24 4.17 -3.61
CA PRO A 43 10.89 5.25 -2.88
C PRO A 43 10.94 6.55 -3.70
N ALA A 44 10.28 7.59 -3.19
CA ALA A 44 10.41 8.97 -3.68
C ALA A 44 11.59 9.69 -3.00
N ARG A 45 11.89 9.34 -1.74
CA ARG A 45 13.04 9.84 -0.98
C ARG A 45 13.54 8.78 -0.02
N VAL A 46 14.85 8.69 0.14
CA VAL A 46 15.51 7.86 1.15
C VAL A 46 16.48 8.71 1.95
N VAL A 47 16.45 8.57 3.27
CA VAL A 47 17.38 9.19 4.21
C VAL A 47 17.97 8.08 5.07
N THR A 48 19.29 8.02 5.18
CA THR A 48 20.00 7.00 5.96
C THR A 48 20.72 7.65 7.14
N GLY A 49 20.86 6.94 8.25
CA GLY A 49 21.60 7.41 9.42
C GLY A 49 21.23 6.65 10.68
N THR A 50 21.94 6.90 11.77
CA THR A 50 21.82 6.10 13.02
C THR A 50 20.98 6.73 14.11
N GLY A 51 20.70 8.03 14.02
CA GLY A 51 19.87 8.77 14.98
C GLY A 51 18.48 9.07 14.44
N LYS A 52 17.84 10.13 14.94
CA LYS A 52 16.59 10.65 14.36
C LYS A 52 16.81 10.97 12.87
N LEU A 53 15.93 10.45 12.01
CA LEU A 53 15.93 10.69 10.58
C LEU A 53 14.78 11.63 10.22
N VAL A 54 15.06 12.57 9.32
CA VAL A 54 14.09 13.55 8.83
C VAL A 54 14.18 13.60 7.31
N ALA A 55 13.04 13.48 6.65
CA ALA A 55 12.88 13.74 5.23
C ALA A 55 11.97 14.96 5.07
N ASP A 56 12.55 16.09 4.66
CA ASP A 56 11.84 17.32 4.31
C ASP A 56 12.21 17.69 2.86
N PHE A 57 11.26 17.57 1.95
CA PHE A 57 11.48 17.80 0.52
C PHE A 57 10.19 18.16 -0.22
N SER A 58 10.35 18.63 -1.46
CA SER A 58 9.23 18.77 -2.40
C SER A 58 9.39 17.83 -3.58
N THR A 59 8.27 17.38 -4.14
CA THR A 59 8.23 16.62 -5.39
C THR A 59 7.01 17.02 -6.20
N GLU A 60 7.03 16.74 -7.50
CA GLU A 60 5.88 16.96 -8.38
C GLU A 60 5.09 15.66 -8.53
N ILE A 61 3.77 15.76 -8.47
CA ILE A 61 2.84 14.66 -8.72
C ILE A 61 1.77 15.11 -9.72
N ALA A 62 1.36 14.20 -10.60
CA ALA A 62 0.35 14.48 -11.63
C ALA A 62 -0.66 13.32 -11.77
N GLU A 63 -0.72 12.44 -10.78
CA GLU A 63 -1.52 11.22 -10.82
C GLU A 63 -2.02 10.81 -9.44
N THR A 64 -3.16 10.11 -9.43
CA THR A 64 -3.70 9.52 -8.19
C THR A 64 -2.74 8.49 -7.63
N GLY A 65 -2.60 8.50 -6.30
CA GLY A 65 -1.77 7.55 -5.60
C GLY A 65 -1.76 7.84 -4.10
N TRP A 66 -0.71 7.40 -3.45
CA TRP A 66 -0.54 7.59 -2.03
C TRP A 66 0.92 7.75 -1.67
N PHE A 67 1.18 8.56 -0.65
CA PHE A 67 2.46 8.67 0.01
C PHE A 67 2.43 7.96 1.36
N ALA A 68 3.51 7.31 1.75
CA ALA A 68 3.67 6.83 3.12
C ALA A 68 5.14 6.86 3.52
N ALA A 69 5.40 7.02 4.81
CA ALA A 69 6.74 6.88 5.36
C ALA A 69 6.92 5.49 5.96
N ARG A 70 8.06 4.86 5.69
CA ARG A 70 8.51 3.67 6.40
C ARG A 70 9.94 3.82 6.87
N ALA A 71 10.23 3.29 8.05
CA ALA A 71 11.54 3.41 8.65
C ALA A 71 12.03 2.06 9.16
N PHE A 72 13.35 1.87 9.12
CA PHE A 72 14.02 0.64 9.50
C PHE A 72 15.10 0.95 10.53
N GLU A 73 15.23 0.07 11.51
CA GLU A 73 16.41 0.00 12.36
C GLU A 73 17.52 -0.80 11.66
N LYS A 74 18.77 -0.66 12.11
CA LYS A 74 19.83 -1.57 11.66
C LYS A 74 19.45 -3.00 12.05
N PRO A 75 19.55 -3.97 11.12
CA PRO A 75 19.22 -5.34 11.42
C PRO A 75 20.23 -5.91 12.43
N ASP A 76 19.70 -6.57 13.45
CA ASP A 76 20.45 -7.48 14.32
C ASP A 76 19.96 -8.92 14.06
N ARG A 77 19.05 -9.43 14.90
CA ARG A 77 18.44 -10.76 14.71
C ARG A 77 17.19 -10.77 13.84
N ALA A 78 16.49 -9.64 13.75
CA ALA A 78 15.26 -9.49 13.01
C ALA A 78 15.20 -8.11 12.35
N ILE A 79 14.42 -8.00 11.27
CA ILE A 79 14.12 -6.72 10.65
C ILE A 79 13.07 -6.02 11.51
N ARG A 80 13.43 -4.87 12.08
CA ARG A 80 12.52 -3.97 12.78
C ARG A 80 12.19 -2.79 11.89
N PHE A 81 10.90 -2.57 11.67
CA PHE A 81 10.43 -1.46 10.85
C PHE A 81 9.08 -0.95 11.32
N ALA A 82 8.77 0.28 10.94
CA ALA A 82 7.46 0.91 11.11
C ALA A 82 7.02 1.51 9.77
N HIS A 83 5.70 1.63 9.57
CA HIS A 83 5.10 2.21 8.37
C HIS A 83 3.89 3.04 8.78
N THR A 84 3.76 4.25 8.24
CA THR A 84 2.61 5.12 8.54
C THR A 84 1.36 4.68 7.78
N SER A 85 0.19 5.13 8.22
CA SER A 85 -0.96 5.19 7.31
C SER A 85 -0.64 6.12 6.14
N PRO A 86 -1.16 5.86 4.93
CA PRO A 86 -0.86 6.70 3.79
C PRO A 86 -1.52 8.08 3.87
N VAL A 87 -0.95 9.05 3.15
CA VAL A 87 -1.63 10.27 2.72
C VAL A 87 -2.00 10.07 1.25
N TYR A 88 -3.29 10.16 0.92
CA TYR A 88 -3.77 9.94 -0.44
C TYR A 88 -3.65 11.21 -1.28
N ALA A 89 -3.29 11.06 -2.55
CA ALA A 89 -3.36 12.12 -3.55
C ALA A 89 -4.41 11.70 -4.58
N GLU A 90 -5.52 12.44 -4.66
CA GLU A 90 -6.67 12.14 -5.50
C GLU A 90 -6.77 13.17 -6.62
N PHE A 91 -6.64 12.73 -7.87
CA PHE A 91 -6.66 13.58 -9.05
C PHE A 91 -7.94 13.37 -9.86
N SER A 92 -8.71 14.43 -10.09
CA SER A 92 -9.93 14.42 -10.92
C SER A 92 -10.93 13.29 -10.59
N GLY A 93 -11.02 12.91 -9.31
CA GLY A 93 -11.91 11.82 -8.86
C GLY A 93 -11.51 10.42 -9.34
N ASP A 94 -10.29 10.25 -9.86
CA ASP A 94 -9.73 8.96 -10.23
C ASP A 94 -9.59 8.07 -8.99
N ALA A 95 -10.20 6.89 -9.03
CA ALA A 95 -10.25 5.92 -7.94
C ALA A 95 -8.89 5.23 -7.67
N GLY A 96 -7.87 5.48 -8.50
CA GLY A 96 -6.51 4.93 -8.29
C GLY A 96 -6.43 3.43 -8.52
N ILE A 97 -7.24 2.90 -9.42
CA ILE A 97 -7.31 1.47 -9.70
C ILE A 97 -6.05 1.03 -10.46
N VAL A 98 -5.36 0.03 -9.93
CA VAL A 98 -4.20 -0.60 -10.56
C VAL A 98 -4.62 -1.96 -11.12
N ARG A 99 -4.84 -2.04 -12.44
CA ARG A 99 -5.35 -3.26 -13.11
C ARG A 99 -4.49 -4.49 -12.85
N THR A 100 -3.17 -4.35 -12.80
CA THR A 100 -2.25 -5.46 -12.54
C THR A 100 -2.41 -6.03 -11.13
N ASP A 101 -2.72 -5.19 -10.16
CA ASP A 101 -2.94 -5.62 -8.77
C ASP A 101 -4.28 -6.35 -8.66
N ALA A 102 -5.32 -5.87 -9.35
CA ALA A 102 -6.59 -6.57 -9.46
C ALA A 102 -6.42 -7.95 -10.10
N GLN A 103 -5.63 -8.06 -11.18
CA GLN A 103 -5.33 -9.35 -11.81
C GLN A 103 -4.58 -10.29 -10.88
N PHE A 104 -3.59 -9.78 -10.14
CA PHE A 104 -2.87 -10.56 -9.14
C PHE A 104 -3.83 -11.21 -8.12
N PHE A 105 -4.82 -10.45 -7.62
CA PHE A 105 -5.80 -11.00 -6.69
C PHE A 105 -6.74 -12.02 -7.34
N ILE A 106 -7.10 -11.85 -8.61
CA ILE A 106 -7.87 -12.87 -9.36
C ILE A 106 -7.08 -14.17 -9.42
N ASP A 107 -5.82 -14.11 -9.84
CA ASP A 107 -4.95 -15.28 -10.00
C ASP A 107 -4.75 -15.99 -8.65
N TRP A 108 -4.58 -15.21 -7.58
CA TRP A 108 -4.43 -15.75 -6.24
C TRP A 108 -5.72 -16.44 -5.77
N ILE A 109 -6.89 -15.80 -5.94
CA ILE A 109 -8.18 -16.40 -5.57
C ILE A 109 -8.42 -17.70 -6.35
N ASP A 110 -8.13 -17.71 -7.66
CA ASP A 110 -8.29 -18.90 -8.50
C ASP A 110 -7.41 -20.05 -8.01
N ARG A 111 -6.16 -19.77 -7.62
CA ARG A 111 -5.26 -20.74 -6.99
C ARG A 111 -5.81 -21.30 -5.68
N GLU A 112 -6.26 -20.43 -4.77
CA GLU A 112 -6.80 -20.86 -3.46
C GLU A 112 -8.07 -21.69 -3.65
N MET A 113 -8.98 -21.27 -4.52
CA MET A 113 -10.18 -22.03 -4.85
C MET A 113 -9.84 -23.43 -5.40
N ALA A 114 -8.82 -23.55 -6.26
CA ALA A 114 -8.40 -24.85 -6.80
C ALA A 114 -7.84 -25.77 -5.70
N PHE A 115 -7.09 -25.22 -4.75
CA PHE A 115 -6.57 -25.96 -3.60
C PHE A 115 -7.70 -26.47 -2.69
N TYR A 116 -8.57 -25.57 -2.23
CA TYR A 116 -9.58 -25.91 -1.23
C TYR A 116 -10.73 -26.77 -1.76
N LYS A 117 -11.01 -26.74 -3.07
CA LYS A 117 -11.94 -27.68 -3.70
C LYS A 117 -11.57 -29.14 -3.46
N ASN A 118 -10.27 -29.43 -3.39
CA ASN A 118 -9.74 -30.78 -3.31
C ASN A 118 -9.21 -31.15 -1.90
N LEU A 119 -9.36 -30.27 -0.91
CA LEU A 119 -8.87 -30.54 0.45
C LEU A 119 -9.79 -31.54 1.16
N PRO A 120 -9.30 -32.74 1.55
CA PRO A 120 -10.14 -33.82 2.06
C PRO A 120 -10.61 -33.64 3.51
N ASP A 121 -10.00 -32.74 4.29
CA ASP A 121 -10.17 -32.68 5.75
C ASP A 121 -10.97 -31.46 6.25
N PHE A 122 -11.95 -31.01 5.47
CA PHE A 122 -12.93 -30.06 6.02
C PHE A 122 -13.81 -30.76 7.05
N ARG A 123 -13.89 -30.20 8.26
CA ARG A 123 -14.75 -30.71 9.35
C ARG A 123 -16.19 -30.95 8.89
N GLU A 124 -16.71 -30.05 8.05
CA GLU A 124 -18.01 -30.18 7.39
C GLU A 124 -17.90 -29.68 5.94
N PRO A 125 -18.41 -30.42 4.94
CA PRO A 125 -18.38 -29.98 3.53
C PRO A 125 -19.06 -28.62 3.30
N ALA A 126 -20.10 -28.30 4.06
CA ALA A 126 -20.80 -27.02 3.99
C ALA A 126 -19.89 -25.82 4.28
N HIS A 127 -18.90 -25.97 5.16
CA HIS A 127 -17.93 -24.89 5.45
C HIS A 127 -17.01 -24.62 4.26
N ARG A 128 -16.58 -25.67 3.54
CA ARG A 128 -15.81 -25.54 2.31
C ARG A 128 -16.61 -24.78 1.26
N ASP A 129 -17.87 -25.18 1.06
CA ASP A 129 -18.72 -24.60 0.03
C ASP A 129 -19.05 -23.13 0.32
N ALA A 130 -19.29 -22.78 1.59
CA ALA A 130 -19.46 -21.40 2.03
C ALA A 130 -18.21 -20.53 1.79
N MET A 131 -17.02 -21.05 2.10
CA MET A 131 -15.76 -20.38 1.83
C MET A 131 -15.50 -20.19 0.33
N LEU A 132 -15.76 -21.23 -0.48
CA LEU A 132 -15.63 -21.14 -1.94
C LEU A 132 -16.62 -20.11 -2.54
N ALA A 133 -17.82 -20.00 -1.98
CA ALA A 133 -18.78 -18.96 -2.37
C ALA A 133 -18.26 -17.55 -2.05
N LEU A 134 -17.63 -17.36 -0.88
CA LEU A 134 -17.00 -16.08 -0.51
C LEU A 134 -15.86 -15.72 -1.47
N PHE A 135 -15.00 -16.68 -1.81
CA PHE A 135 -13.93 -16.47 -2.79
C PHE A 135 -14.48 -16.12 -4.18
N SER A 136 -15.54 -16.80 -4.63
CA SER A 136 -16.20 -16.47 -5.90
C SER A 136 -16.73 -15.04 -5.91
N ALA A 137 -17.36 -14.58 -4.82
CA ALA A 137 -17.84 -13.20 -4.70
C ALA A 137 -16.68 -12.18 -4.72
N ALA A 138 -15.60 -12.45 -3.99
CA ALA A 138 -14.41 -11.60 -4.00
C ALA A 138 -13.77 -11.53 -5.39
N ARG A 139 -13.69 -12.65 -6.11
CA ARG A 139 -13.15 -12.72 -7.48
C ARG A 139 -13.93 -11.82 -8.43
N GLN A 140 -15.25 -11.78 -8.33
CA GLN A 140 -16.09 -10.92 -9.18
C GLN A 140 -15.81 -9.43 -8.95
N VAL A 141 -15.58 -9.03 -7.69
CA VAL A 141 -15.19 -7.65 -7.37
C VAL A 141 -13.87 -7.29 -8.07
N TYR A 142 -12.84 -8.12 -7.95
CA TYR A 142 -11.54 -7.85 -8.60
C TYR A 142 -11.60 -7.92 -10.12
N ALA A 143 -12.41 -8.81 -10.70
CA ALA A 143 -12.65 -8.85 -12.15
C ALA A 143 -13.20 -7.51 -12.66
N GLY A 144 -14.20 -6.94 -11.98
CA GLY A 144 -14.73 -5.62 -12.34
C GLY A 144 -13.72 -4.48 -12.17
N LEU A 145 -12.72 -4.61 -11.28
CA LEU A 145 -11.63 -3.64 -11.16
C LEU A 145 -10.58 -3.81 -12.27
N ALA A 146 -10.29 -5.04 -12.70
CA ALA A 146 -9.33 -5.31 -13.76
C ALA A 146 -9.79 -4.77 -15.15
N GLU A 147 -11.10 -4.59 -15.33
CA GLU A 147 -11.70 -4.04 -16.55
C GLU A 147 -11.68 -2.50 -16.65
N LYS A 148 -11.47 -1.79 -15.53
CA LYS A 148 -11.48 -0.30 -15.42
C LYS A 148 -10.13 0.35 -15.64
#